data_AF-A0AA95K9F1-F1
#
_entry.id   AF-A0AA95K9F1-F1
#
_cell.length_a   1.000
_cell.length_b   1.000
_cell.length_c   1.000
_cell.angle_alpha   90.00
_cell.angle_beta   90.00
_cell.angle_gamma   90.00
#
_symmetry.space_group_name_H-M   'P 1'
#
loop_
_entity.id
_entity.type
_entity.pdbx_description
1 polymer ?
#
loop_
_entity_poly.entity_id
_entity_poly.type
_entity_poly.pdbx_seq_one_letter_code
_entity_poly.pdbx_strand_id
1 'polypeptide(L)'
;MNVALKARIFSSKIDVKPYLLRESYRQFIETDLSEIKIYASWISTYGTQNRKIILQFIENATITDINSNDPSCSRIEFGNLLSRLNQIKTIKSCDEFFVESLINYYKSKAILFHELNIALFFIGALEEPNATGDFLDLLLKVDSSNEDKGKITQLIYNLVKKLPLYIFINENDKEIIKDQLIDKLNTFFHIR
;
A
#
# COMPACT_ATOMS: atom_id res chain seq x y z
N MET A 1 7.30 -4.33 -27.20
CA MET A 1 6.58 -3.93 -25.97
C MET A 1 6.21 -2.45 -26.07
N ASN A 2 4.92 -2.17 -26.12
CA ASN A 2 4.34 -0.89 -26.56
C ASN A 2 4.63 0.30 -25.62
N VAL A 3 5.21 0.04 -24.45
CA VAL A 3 5.36 1.01 -23.36
C VAL A 3 6.79 1.52 -23.17
N ALA A 4 7.73 1.14 -24.05
CA ALA A 4 9.16 1.46 -23.89
C ALA A 4 9.44 2.97 -23.81
N LEU A 5 8.74 3.79 -24.59
CA LEU A 5 8.89 5.26 -24.53
C LEU A 5 8.39 5.83 -23.19
N LYS A 6 7.22 5.38 -22.71
CA LYS A 6 6.70 5.77 -21.40
C LYS A 6 7.64 5.35 -20.28
N ALA A 7 8.21 4.15 -20.35
CA ALA A 7 9.18 3.66 -19.38
C ALA A 7 10.42 4.57 -19.33
N ARG A 8 10.97 5.00 -20.47
CA ARG A 8 12.07 5.96 -20.49
C ARG A 8 11.72 7.28 -19.80
N ILE A 9 10.58 7.88 -20.13
CA ILE A 9 10.13 9.16 -19.57
C ILE A 9 9.90 9.09 -18.06
N PHE A 10 9.31 8.00 -17.57
CA PHE A 10 9.01 7.86 -16.14
C PHE A 10 10.24 7.41 -15.33
N SER A 11 11.11 6.61 -15.93
CA SER A 11 12.32 6.14 -15.26
C SER A 11 13.25 7.28 -14.85
N SER A 12 13.33 8.34 -15.66
CA SER A 12 14.10 9.55 -15.32
C SER A 12 13.47 10.38 -14.20
N LYS A 13 12.18 10.18 -13.87
CA LYS A 13 11.50 10.91 -12.78
C LYS A 13 11.77 10.29 -11.40
N ILE A 14 12.14 9.01 -11.36
CA ILE A 14 12.32 8.24 -10.12
C ILE A 14 13.69 7.57 -10.01
N ASP A 15 14.61 7.95 -10.89
CA ASP A 15 15.99 7.46 -10.97
C ASP A 15 16.12 5.93 -10.94
N VAL A 16 15.35 5.25 -11.80
CA VAL A 16 15.45 3.78 -12.00
C VAL A 16 15.82 3.46 -13.43
N LYS A 17 16.25 2.22 -13.69
CA LYS A 17 16.48 1.78 -15.06
C LYS A 17 15.13 1.57 -15.78
N PRO A 18 14.95 2.01 -17.04
CA PRO A 18 13.70 1.83 -17.78
C PRO A 18 13.22 0.38 -17.87
N TYR A 19 14.12 -0.60 -17.79
CA TYR A 19 13.73 -2.01 -17.81
C TYR A 19 12.88 -2.41 -16.60
N LEU A 20 13.11 -1.82 -15.41
CA LEU A 20 12.33 -2.14 -14.21
C LEU A 20 10.86 -1.75 -14.38
N LEU A 21 10.61 -0.55 -14.91
CA LEU A 21 9.25 -0.11 -15.23
C LEU A 21 8.58 -0.99 -16.27
N ARG A 22 9.34 -1.43 -17.29
CA ARG A 22 8.83 -2.39 -18.27
C ARG A 22 8.44 -3.72 -17.61
N GLU A 23 9.32 -4.29 -16.78
CA GLU A 23 9.01 -5.53 -16.08
C GLU A 23 7.84 -5.38 -15.10
N SER A 24 7.70 -4.26 -14.39
CA SER A 24 6.51 -4.03 -13.56
C SER A 24 5.22 -3.93 -14.37
N TYR A 25 5.26 -3.33 -15.56
CA TYR A 25 4.10 -3.32 -16.45
C TYR A 25 3.77 -4.73 -16.95
N ARG A 26 4.77 -5.50 -17.36
CA ARG A 26 4.62 -6.90 -17.77
C ARG A 26 4.00 -7.74 -16.63
N GLN A 27 4.54 -7.64 -15.43
CA GLN A 27 3.99 -8.32 -14.26
C GLN A 27 2.55 -7.89 -13.97
N PHE A 28 2.23 -6.61 -14.10
CA PHE A 28 0.86 -6.12 -13.90
C PHE A 28 -0.15 -6.76 -14.88
N ILE A 29 0.24 -6.96 -16.14
CA ILE A 29 -0.64 -7.60 -17.14
C ILE A 29 -0.72 -9.13 -16.97
N GLU A 30 0.36 -9.77 -16.52
CA GLU A 30 0.48 -11.24 -16.47
C GLU A 30 0.08 -11.85 -15.11
N THR A 31 -0.02 -11.06 -14.04
CA THR A 31 -0.16 -11.59 -12.67
C THR A 31 -1.60 -11.79 -12.22
N ASP A 32 -1.83 -12.92 -11.52
CA ASP A 32 -3.06 -13.22 -10.79
C ASP A 32 -3.02 -12.78 -9.31
N LEU A 33 -1.99 -12.05 -8.89
CA LEU A 33 -1.88 -11.53 -7.53
C LEU A 33 -3.01 -10.53 -7.21
N SER A 34 -3.40 -10.44 -5.94
CA SER A 34 -4.32 -9.40 -5.49
C SER A 34 -3.74 -7.99 -5.65
N GLU A 35 -4.60 -7.00 -5.72
CA GLU A 35 -4.24 -5.59 -5.93
C GLU A 35 -3.33 -5.05 -4.82
N ILE A 36 -3.53 -5.51 -3.58
CA ILE A 36 -2.66 -5.16 -2.45
C ILE A 36 -1.25 -5.73 -2.64
N LYS A 37 -1.10 -6.97 -3.14
CA LYS A 37 0.20 -7.59 -3.42
C LYS A 37 0.94 -6.91 -4.56
N ILE A 38 0.21 -6.50 -5.61
CA ILE A 38 0.77 -5.68 -6.67
C ILE A 38 1.27 -4.35 -6.10
N TYR A 39 0.45 -3.66 -5.30
CA TYR A 39 0.84 -2.41 -4.67
C TYR A 39 2.06 -2.58 -3.75
N ALA A 40 2.10 -3.63 -2.93
CA ALA A 40 3.21 -3.98 -2.06
C ALA A 40 4.52 -4.17 -2.83
N SER A 41 4.46 -4.86 -3.98
CA SER A 41 5.63 -5.06 -4.84
C SER A 41 6.19 -3.73 -5.35
N TRP A 42 5.33 -2.77 -5.67
CA TRP A 42 5.74 -1.45 -6.14
C TRP A 42 6.32 -0.59 -5.02
N ILE A 43 5.73 -0.63 -3.82
CA ILE A 43 6.30 0.07 -2.66
C ILE A 43 7.67 -0.49 -2.29
N SER A 44 7.83 -1.82 -2.33
CA SER A 44 9.11 -2.48 -2.06
C SER A 44 10.17 -2.16 -3.12
N THR A 45 9.78 -2.06 -4.39
CA THR A 45 10.72 -1.83 -5.51
C THR A 45 11.09 -0.36 -5.67
N TYR A 46 10.12 0.54 -5.57
CA TYR A 46 10.29 1.96 -5.93
C TYR A 46 10.35 2.88 -4.72
N GLY A 47 9.99 2.38 -3.55
CA GLY A 47 9.89 3.19 -2.36
C GLY A 47 8.58 3.97 -2.29
N THR A 48 8.30 4.37 -1.05
CA THR A 48 7.09 5.04 -0.59
C THR A 48 6.92 6.41 -1.28
N GLN A 49 8.00 7.16 -1.48
CA GLN A 49 8.04 8.45 -2.17
C GLN A 49 7.60 8.40 -3.64
N ASN A 50 7.70 7.23 -4.28
CA ASN A 50 7.43 7.06 -5.71
C ASN A 50 6.05 6.44 -6.01
N ARG A 51 5.24 6.14 -4.99
CA ARG A 51 3.91 5.49 -5.11
C ARG A 51 2.99 6.12 -6.16
N LYS A 52 3.00 7.45 -6.28
CA LYS A 52 2.21 8.19 -7.28
C LYS A 52 2.79 8.04 -8.69
N ILE A 53 4.11 8.07 -8.82
CA ILE A 53 4.78 8.09 -10.12
C ILE A 53 4.71 6.71 -10.78
N ILE A 54 4.90 5.63 -10.04
CA ILE A 54 4.73 4.27 -10.56
C ILE A 54 3.29 4.03 -11.06
N LEU A 55 2.29 4.48 -10.29
CA LEU A 55 0.90 4.30 -10.66
C LEU A 55 0.53 5.10 -11.94
N GLN A 56 1.02 6.34 -12.04
CA GLN A 56 0.88 7.14 -13.26
C GLN A 56 1.58 6.50 -14.46
N PHE A 57 2.74 5.87 -14.24
CA PHE A 57 3.42 5.12 -15.30
C PHE A 57 2.54 3.96 -15.78
N ILE A 58 2.03 3.11 -14.87
CA ILE A 58 1.20 1.95 -15.22
C ILE A 58 -0.05 2.40 -15.98
N GLU A 59 -0.72 3.46 -15.53
CA GLU A 59 -1.87 4.04 -16.24
C GLU A 59 -1.52 4.50 -17.66
N ASN A 60 -0.43 5.26 -17.81
CA ASN A 60 0.03 5.73 -19.11
C ASN A 60 0.46 4.59 -20.03
N ALA A 61 1.10 3.57 -19.46
CA ALA A 61 1.54 2.37 -20.14
C ALA A 61 0.33 1.60 -20.67
N THR A 62 -0.69 1.35 -19.84
CA THR A 62 -1.95 0.72 -20.24
C THR A 62 -2.65 1.46 -21.36
N ILE A 63 -2.80 2.80 -21.27
CA ILE A 63 -3.42 3.60 -22.33
C ILE A 63 -2.60 3.53 -23.63
N THR A 64 -1.27 3.55 -23.54
CA THR A 64 -0.41 3.44 -24.72
C THR A 64 -0.54 2.07 -25.38
N ASP A 65 -0.65 1.01 -24.58
CA ASP A 65 -0.78 -0.36 -25.09
C ASP A 65 -2.14 -0.59 -25.77
N ILE A 66 -3.24 -0.13 -25.16
CA ILE A 66 -4.59 -0.18 -25.72
C ILE A 66 -4.66 0.47 -27.11
N ASN A 67 -3.94 1.58 -27.30
CA ASN A 67 -3.97 2.36 -28.55
C ASN A 67 -2.86 1.97 -29.54
N SER A 68 -2.10 0.91 -29.26
CA SER A 68 -1.02 0.47 -30.14
C SER A 68 -1.56 -0.33 -31.35
N ASN A 69 -0.74 -0.45 -32.39
CA ASN A 69 -1.10 -1.23 -33.58
C ASN A 69 -1.19 -2.75 -33.30
N ASP A 70 -0.52 -3.21 -32.24
CA ASP A 70 -0.49 -4.60 -31.80
C ASP A 70 -0.59 -4.65 -30.26
N PRO A 71 -1.80 -4.46 -29.70
CA PRO A 71 -2.01 -4.40 -28.26
C PRO A 71 -1.66 -5.71 -27.56
N SER A 72 -1.04 -5.62 -26.38
CA SER A 72 -0.61 -6.81 -25.62
C SER A 72 -1.76 -7.68 -25.10
N CYS A 73 -2.99 -7.15 -25.05
CA CYS A 73 -4.17 -7.84 -24.53
C CYS A 73 -5.42 -7.56 -25.40
N SER A 74 -6.44 -8.40 -25.25
CA SER A 74 -7.77 -8.14 -25.79
C SER A 74 -8.48 -6.98 -25.06
N ARG A 75 -9.56 -6.45 -25.66
CA ARG A 75 -10.36 -5.38 -25.03
C ARG A 75 -10.97 -5.78 -23.69
N ILE A 76 -11.37 -7.05 -23.54
CA ILE A 76 -11.96 -7.57 -22.31
C ILE A 76 -10.90 -7.61 -21.20
N GLU A 77 -9.71 -8.15 -21.52
CA GLU A 77 -8.58 -8.18 -20.59
C GLU A 77 -8.16 -6.77 -20.17
N PHE A 78 -8.11 -5.81 -21.09
CA PHE A 78 -7.87 -4.41 -20.71
C PHE A 78 -8.97 -3.83 -19.81
N GLY A 79 -10.24 -4.18 -20.03
CA GLY A 79 -11.33 -3.79 -19.12
C GLY A 79 -11.07 -4.28 -17.69
N ASN A 80 -10.64 -5.54 -17.55
CA ASN A 80 -10.27 -6.12 -16.26
C ASN A 80 -9.06 -5.39 -15.65
N LEU A 81 -7.99 -5.16 -16.44
CA LEU A 81 -6.80 -4.44 -15.98
C LEU A 81 -7.12 -3.01 -15.51
N LEU A 82 -8.01 -2.29 -16.20
CA LEU A 82 -8.46 -0.96 -15.79
C LEU A 82 -9.25 -0.98 -14.47
N SER A 83 -10.08 -2.01 -14.26
CA SER A 83 -10.77 -2.24 -12.98
C SER A 83 -9.77 -2.45 -11.84
N ARG A 84 -8.79 -3.35 -12.02
CA ARG A 84 -7.72 -3.61 -11.05
C ARG A 84 -6.90 -2.35 -10.76
N LEU A 85 -6.57 -1.57 -11.79
CA LEU A 85 -5.84 -0.30 -11.63
C LEU A 85 -6.64 0.71 -10.78
N ASN A 86 -7.96 0.77 -10.92
CA ASN A 86 -8.81 1.63 -10.09
C ASN A 86 -8.83 1.17 -8.63
N GLN A 87 -8.86 -0.14 -8.37
CA GLN A 87 -8.77 -0.66 -7.01
C GLN A 87 -7.40 -0.35 -6.39
N ILE A 88 -6.29 -0.49 -7.13
CA ILE A 88 -4.95 -0.09 -6.67
C ILE A 88 -4.87 1.43 -6.38
N LYS A 89 -5.50 2.27 -7.21
CA LYS A 89 -5.62 3.72 -6.94
C LYS A 89 -6.33 4.01 -5.62
N THR A 90 -7.34 3.23 -5.28
CA THR A 90 -8.01 3.37 -3.99
C THR A 90 -7.13 2.91 -2.83
N ILE A 91 -6.47 1.74 -2.96
CA ILE A 91 -5.50 1.26 -1.96
C ILE A 91 -4.44 2.32 -1.70
N LYS A 92 -3.86 2.89 -2.75
CA LYS A 92 -2.86 3.97 -2.69
C LYS A 92 -3.39 5.23 -1.99
N SER A 93 -4.66 5.60 -2.21
CA SER A 93 -5.29 6.73 -1.51
C SER A 93 -5.50 6.44 -0.02
N CYS A 94 -5.85 5.20 0.32
CA CYS A 94 -6.00 4.76 1.70
C CYS A 94 -4.66 4.70 2.43
N ASP A 95 -3.61 4.20 1.77
CA ASP A 95 -2.22 4.22 2.25
C ASP A 95 -1.78 5.65 2.56
N GLU A 96 -1.94 6.58 1.62
CA GLU A 96 -1.56 7.98 1.84
C GLU A 96 -2.29 8.61 3.04
N PHE A 97 -3.60 8.42 3.13
CA PHE A 97 -4.39 8.90 4.27
C PHE A 97 -3.91 8.29 5.60
N PHE A 98 -3.66 6.99 5.63
CA PHE A 98 -3.25 6.26 6.82
C PHE A 98 -1.85 6.69 7.28
N VAL A 99 -0.89 6.70 6.34
CA VAL A 99 0.51 7.09 6.57
C VAL A 99 0.60 8.54 7.02
N GLU A 100 -0.06 9.47 6.32
CA GLU A 100 -0.02 10.90 6.67
C GLU A 100 -0.59 11.15 8.07
N SER A 101 -1.69 10.48 8.42
CA SER A 101 -2.31 10.59 9.75
C SER A 101 -1.35 10.18 10.87
N LEU A 102 -0.61 9.08 10.69
CA LEU A 102 0.38 8.63 11.67
C LEU A 102 1.62 9.51 11.71
N ILE A 103 2.15 9.92 10.56
CA ILE A 103 3.28 10.85 10.49
C ILE A 103 2.95 12.15 11.22
N ASN A 104 1.76 12.71 11.00
CA ASN A 104 1.34 13.94 11.66
C ASN A 104 1.26 13.75 13.18
N TYR A 105 0.77 12.60 13.65
CA TYR A 105 0.79 12.26 15.06
C TYR A 105 2.21 12.16 15.61
N TYR A 106 3.09 11.38 14.97
CA TYR A 106 4.48 11.21 15.39
C TYR A 106 5.23 12.55 15.45
N LYS A 107 5.08 13.41 14.43
CA LYS A 107 5.62 14.77 14.41
C LYS A 107 5.10 15.60 15.59
N SER A 108 3.80 15.56 15.88
CA SER A 108 3.19 16.30 16.99
C SER A 108 3.70 15.88 18.37
N LYS A 109 4.27 14.66 18.47
CA LYS A 109 4.81 14.08 19.70
C LYS A 109 6.33 13.98 19.71
N ALA A 110 7.01 14.48 18.68
CA ALA A 110 8.45 14.33 18.49
C ALA A 110 8.95 12.88 18.58
N ILE A 111 8.13 11.92 18.14
CA ILE A 111 8.47 10.50 18.10
C ILE A 111 9.19 10.21 16.77
N LEU A 112 10.29 9.47 16.79
CA LEU A 112 10.98 9.02 15.59
C LEU A 112 10.09 8.07 14.78
N PHE A 113 10.03 8.26 13.47
CA PHE A 113 9.26 7.41 12.58
C PHE A 113 9.97 7.17 11.24
N HIS A 114 9.63 6.06 10.60
CA HIS A 114 10.01 5.78 9.22
C HIS A 114 8.73 5.53 8.41
N GLU A 115 8.52 6.34 7.37
CA GLU A 115 7.33 6.24 6.52
C GLU A 115 7.15 4.83 5.94
N LEU A 116 8.26 4.21 5.51
CA LEU A 116 8.25 2.84 4.99
C LEU A 116 7.68 1.84 6.00
N ASN A 117 8.02 1.95 7.28
CA ASN A 117 7.51 1.01 8.30
C ASN A 117 5.99 1.18 8.50
N ILE A 118 5.49 2.40 8.39
CA ILE A 118 4.05 2.67 8.48
C ILE A 118 3.31 2.10 7.26
N ALA A 119 3.86 2.31 6.06
CA ALA A 119 3.30 1.74 4.83
C ALA A 119 3.34 0.21 4.83
N LEU A 120 4.44 -0.39 5.31
CA LEU A 120 4.56 -1.85 5.45
C LEU A 120 3.60 -2.40 6.49
N PHE A 121 3.34 -1.69 7.60
CA PHE A 121 2.28 -2.05 8.54
C PHE A 121 0.91 -2.04 7.85
N PHE A 122 0.58 -0.98 7.13
CA PHE A 122 -0.70 -0.86 6.41
C PHE A 122 -0.89 -2.00 5.39
N ILE A 123 0.14 -2.27 4.59
CA ILE A 123 0.13 -3.35 3.59
C ILE A 123 0.02 -4.71 4.28
N GLY A 124 0.86 -4.98 5.28
CA GLY A 124 0.88 -6.25 6.00
C GLY A 124 -0.46 -6.55 6.68
N ALA A 125 -1.08 -5.56 7.31
CA ALA A 125 -2.39 -5.74 7.94
C ALA A 125 -3.50 -6.07 6.92
N LEU A 126 -3.43 -5.55 5.70
CA LEU A 126 -4.39 -5.87 4.64
C LEU A 126 -4.12 -7.22 3.97
N GLU A 127 -2.85 -7.63 3.86
CA GLU A 127 -2.47 -8.92 3.27
C GLU A 127 -2.67 -10.09 4.23
N GLU A 128 -2.29 -9.90 5.50
CA GLU A 128 -2.31 -10.92 6.54
C GLU A 128 -3.00 -10.37 7.82
N PRO A 129 -4.34 -10.20 7.80
CA PRO A 129 -5.10 -9.62 8.91
C PRO A 129 -4.81 -10.23 10.28
N ASN A 130 -4.62 -11.55 10.33
CA ASN A 130 -4.34 -12.30 11.55
C ASN A 130 -2.97 -11.99 12.16
N ALA A 131 -2.03 -11.47 11.36
CA ALA A 131 -0.68 -11.08 11.80
C ALA A 131 -0.57 -9.58 12.16
N THR A 132 -1.69 -8.85 12.17
CA THR A 132 -1.71 -7.40 12.49
C THR A 132 -1.04 -7.09 13.82
N GLY A 133 -1.24 -7.93 14.85
CA GLY A 133 -0.60 -7.76 16.15
C GLY A 133 0.94 -7.79 16.07
N ASP A 134 1.50 -8.69 15.25
CA ASP A 134 2.95 -8.81 15.07
C ASP A 134 3.52 -7.64 14.26
N PHE A 135 2.81 -7.20 13.22
CA PHE A 135 3.17 -5.99 12.47
C PHE A 135 3.12 -4.75 13.35
N LEU A 136 2.14 -4.65 14.25
CA LEU A 136 2.04 -3.56 15.20
C LEU A 136 3.24 -3.56 16.15
N ASP A 137 3.62 -4.72 16.69
CA ASP A 137 4.79 -4.82 17.56
C ASP A 137 6.06 -4.34 16.84
N LEU A 138 6.25 -4.74 15.57
CA LEU A 138 7.35 -4.27 14.74
C LEU A 138 7.34 -2.75 14.53
N LEU A 139 6.17 -2.17 14.26
CA LEU A 139 6.01 -0.72 14.10
C LEU A 139 6.31 0.03 15.41
N LEU A 140 5.92 -0.54 16.55
CA LEU A 140 6.06 0.03 17.89
C LEU A 140 7.40 -0.26 18.57
N LYS A 141 8.34 -0.98 17.92
CA LYS A 141 9.67 -1.31 18.48
C LYS A 141 10.53 -0.10 18.85
N VAL A 142 10.13 1.11 18.48
CA VAL A 142 10.77 2.37 18.91
C VAL A 142 10.62 2.52 20.42
N ASP A 143 11.66 3.01 21.12
CA ASP A 143 11.68 3.31 22.56
C ASP A 143 10.55 4.27 22.95
N SER A 144 9.37 3.71 23.15
CA SER A 144 8.11 4.41 23.41
C SER A 144 7.49 3.83 24.66
N SER A 145 6.93 4.70 25.50
CA SER A 145 6.24 4.27 26.72
C SER A 145 5.01 3.42 26.37
N ASN A 146 4.55 2.57 27.28
CA ASN A 146 3.28 1.83 27.09
C ASN A 146 2.09 2.78 26.85
N GLU A 147 2.13 3.98 27.42
CA GLU A 147 1.11 5.00 27.17
C GLU A 147 1.13 5.49 25.72
N ASP A 148 2.32 5.75 25.15
CA ASP A 148 2.45 6.13 23.74
C ASP A 148 2.04 4.99 22.82
N LYS A 149 2.46 3.76 23.10
CA LYS A 149 2.05 2.55 22.37
C LYS A 149 0.53 2.41 22.35
N GLY A 150 -0.12 2.59 23.51
CA GLY A 150 -1.58 2.57 23.61
C GLY A 150 -2.24 3.66 22.76
N LYS A 151 -1.73 4.90 22.81
CA LYS A 151 -2.27 6.02 22.01
C LYS A 151 -2.08 5.82 20.50
N ILE A 152 -0.91 5.35 20.07
CA ILE A 152 -0.62 5.03 18.67
C ILE A 152 -1.55 3.91 18.19
N THR A 153 -1.68 2.83 18.96
CA THR A 153 -2.57 1.71 18.63
C THR A 153 -4.02 2.17 18.53
N GLN A 154 -4.47 3.05 19.43
CA GLN A 154 -5.82 3.60 19.40
C GLN A 154 -6.07 4.49 18.18
N LEU A 155 -5.06 5.26 17.76
CA LEU A 155 -5.09 6.01 16.52
C LEU A 155 -5.20 5.09 15.31
N ILE A 156 -4.36 4.05 15.22
CA ILE A 156 -4.40 3.04 14.16
C ILE A 156 -5.79 2.39 14.07
N TYR A 157 -6.35 1.96 15.20
CA TYR A 157 -7.71 1.41 15.26
C TYR A 157 -8.76 2.36 14.67
N ASN A 158 -8.68 3.64 15.02
CA ASN A 158 -9.59 4.66 14.50
C ASN A 158 -9.39 4.92 13.00
N LEU A 159 -8.17 4.80 12.48
CA LEU A 159 -7.88 4.90 11.06
C LEU A 159 -8.44 3.68 10.31
N VAL A 160 -8.22 2.46 10.81
CA VAL A 160 -8.78 1.22 10.23
C VAL A 160 -10.29 1.29 10.13
N LYS A 161 -10.99 1.81 11.15
CA LYS A 161 -12.45 2.01 11.10
C LYS A 161 -12.90 2.87 9.92
N LYS A 162 -12.10 3.86 9.50
CA LYS A 162 -12.41 4.76 8.39
C LYS A 162 -12.09 4.18 7.02
N LEU A 163 -11.35 3.08 6.95
CA LEU A 163 -11.00 2.45 5.68
C LEU A 163 -12.25 1.85 4.99
N PRO A 164 -12.38 2.01 3.67
CA PRO A 164 -13.50 1.44 2.91
C PRO A 164 -13.45 -0.10 2.91
N LEU A 165 -14.60 -0.78 2.89
CA LEU A 165 -14.64 -2.25 2.94
C LEU A 165 -14.04 -2.94 1.71
N TYR A 166 -14.07 -2.29 0.55
CA TYR A 166 -13.65 -2.90 -0.71
C TYR A 166 -12.12 -2.90 -0.94
N ILE A 167 -11.30 -2.40 -0.01
CA ILE A 167 -9.84 -2.59 -0.06
C ILE A 167 -9.38 -3.85 0.68
N PHE A 168 -10.29 -4.50 1.41
CA PHE A 168 -10.05 -5.76 2.11
C PHE A 168 -10.32 -6.92 1.17
N ILE A 169 -9.58 -8.02 1.33
CA ILE A 169 -9.71 -9.20 0.46
C ILE A 169 -10.99 -9.95 0.80
N ASN A 170 -11.26 -10.13 2.09
CA ASN A 170 -12.45 -10.79 2.61
C ASN A 170 -13.29 -9.83 3.46
N GLU A 171 -14.60 -10.10 3.54
CA GLU A 171 -15.57 -9.27 4.26
C GLU A 171 -15.22 -9.09 5.76
N ASN A 172 -14.58 -10.10 6.37
CA ASN A 172 -14.25 -10.11 7.79
C ASN A 172 -12.86 -9.54 8.12
N ASP A 173 -11.98 -9.31 7.13
CA ASP A 173 -10.59 -8.93 7.38
C ASP A 173 -10.49 -7.64 8.21
N LYS A 174 -11.37 -6.68 7.94
CA LYS A 174 -11.43 -5.42 8.69
C LYS A 174 -11.73 -5.65 10.18
N GLU A 175 -12.62 -6.58 10.50
CA GLU A 175 -12.96 -6.92 11.88
C GLU A 175 -11.82 -7.69 12.55
N ILE A 176 -11.17 -8.62 11.83
CA ILE A 176 -9.99 -9.33 12.33
C ILE A 176 -8.87 -8.36 12.73
N ILE A 177 -8.54 -7.39 11.87
CA ILE A 177 -7.53 -6.35 12.17
C ILE A 177 -7.94 -5.55 13.41
N LYS A 178 -9.21 -5.16 13.51
CA LYS A 178 -9.73 -4.41 14.66
C LYS A 178 -9.61 -5.18 15.96
N ASP A 179 -9.95 -6.46 15.96
CA ASP A 179 -9.85 -7.34 17.13
C ASP A 179 -8.41 -7.50 17.58
N GLN A 180 -7.49 -7.75 16.64
CA GLN A 180 -6.03 -7.79 16.91
C GLN A 180 -5.53 -6.50 17.58
N LEU A 181 -6.00 -5.33 17.14
CA LEU A 181 -5.64 -4.04 17.72
C LEU A 181 -6.24 -3.84 19.11
N ILE A 182 -7.48 -4.29 19.35
CA ILE A 182 -8.13 -4.25 20.67
C ILE A 182 -7.37 -5.14 21.67
N ASP A 183 -6.99 -6.34 21.27
CA ASP A 183 -6.19 -7.24 22.11
C ASP A 183 -4.89 -6.58 22.54
N LYS A 184 -4.17 -5.94 21.59
CA LYS A 184 -2.95 -5.19 21.89
C LYS A 184 -3.21 -3.99 22.81
N LEU A 185 -4.28 -3.22 22.59
CA LEU A 185 -4.66 -2.11 23.47
C LEU A 185 -4.84 -2.57 24.92
N ASN A 186 -5.56 -3.68 25.12
CA ASN A 186 -5.79 -4.24 26.45
C ASN A 186 -4.44 -4.57 27.14
N THR A 187 -3.47 -5.12 26.42
CA THR A 187 -2.14 -5.40 27.01
C THR A 187 -1.41 -4.14 27.48
N PHE A 188 -1.55 -3.00 26.80
CA PHE A 188 -0.87 -1.75 27.21
C PHE A 188 -1.50 -1.09 28.43
N PHE A 189 -2.81 -1.27 28.66
CA PHE A 189 -3.53 -0.65 29.77
C PHE A 189 -3.67 -1.53 31.01
N HIS A 190 -3.52 -2.86 30.90
CA HIS A 190 -3.59 -3.79 32.03
C HIS A 190 -2.26 -3.97 32.80
N ILE A 191 -1.15 -3.39 32.35
CA ILE A 191 0.15 -3.43 33.06
C ILE A 191 0.27 -2.25 34.07
N ARG A 192 -0.83 -1.88 34.73
CA ARG A 192 -0.84 -0.88 35.83
C ARG A 192 -1.04 -1.56 37.17
#